data_AF-A0A968WEG2-F1
#
_entry.id   AF-A0A968WEG2-F1
#
_cell.length_a   1.000
_cell.length_b   1.000
_cell.length_c   1.000
_cell.angle_alpha   90.00
_cell.angle_beta   90.00
_cell.angle_gamma   90.00
#
_symmetry.space_group_name_H-M   'P 1'
#
loop_
_entity.id
_entity.type
_entity.pdbx_description
1 polymer ?
#
loop_
_entity_poly.entity_id
_entity_poly.type
_entity_poly.pdbx_seq_one_letter_code
_entity_poly.pdbx_strand_id
1 'polypeptide(L)' 'MNSCKNGEKPKNSVTDDVKTWFEWARKERIVLAMSGRVAYTPDGEAVEIKEMMRRYPYKH' A
#
# COMPACT_ATOMS: atom_id res chain seq x y z
N MET A 1 6.34 -18.68 -36.09
CA MET A 1 5.08 -18.73 -35.30
C MET A 1 5.27 -17.86 -34.07
N ASN A 2 4.56 -16.74 -34.11
CA ASN A 2 4.54 -15.62 -33.18
C ASN A 2 4.13 -16.09 -31.78
N SER A 3 5.05 -15.93 -30.82
CA SER A 3 4.83 -16.26 -29.42
C SER A 3 3.86 -15.24 -28.81
N CYS A 4 2.58 -15.60 -28.75
CA CYS A 4 1.59 -14.87 -27.96
C CYS A 4 1.90 -15.11 -26.47
N LYS A 5 2.82 -14.30 -25.91
CA LYS A 5 2.96 -14.18 -24.46
C LYS A 5 1.70 -13.48 -23.94
N ASN A 6 0.76 -14.28 -23.45
CA ASN A 6 -0.34 -13.78 -22.64
C ASN A 6 0.25 -12.90 -21.54
N GLY A 7 0.01 -11.60 -21.65
CA GLY A 7 0.36 -10.62 -20.62
C GLY A 7 -0.56 -10.82 -19.43
N GLU A 8 -0.25 -11.81 -18.59
CA GLU A 8 -0.71 -11.80 -17.21
C GLU A 8 -0.13 -10.53 -16.57
N LYS A 9 -0.96 -9.48 -16.50
CA LYS A 9 -0.69 -8.37 -15.59
C LYS A 9 -0.50 -9.01 -14.22
N PRO A 10 0.64 -8.82 -13.53
CA PRO A 10 0.79 -9.35 -12.19
C PRO A 10 -0.41 -8.83 -11.40
N LYS A 11 -1.27 -9.74 -10.94
CA LYS A 11 -2.35 -9.43 -10.02
C LYS A 11 -1.65 -8.78 -8.83
N ASN A 12 -1.75 -7.46 -8.75
CA ASN A 12 -1.23 -6.68 -7.66
C ASN A 12 -2.13 -6.94 -6.45
N SER A 13 -2.15 -8.18 -5.93
CA SER A 13 -2.93 -8.61 -4.77
C SER A 13 -2.59 -7.77 -3.52
N VAL A 14 -1.51 -6.99 -3.60
CA VAL A 14 -1.12 -5.93 -2.67
C VAL A 14 -2.20 -4.84 -2.52
N THR A 15 -3.12 -4.63 -3.47
CA THR A 15 -4.08 -3.51 -3.37
C THR A 15 -5.08 -3.65 -2.23
N ASP A 16 -5.65 -4.84 -2.02
CA ASP A 16 -6.68 -5.03 -0.98
C ASP A 16 -6.04 -5.01 0.42
N ASP A 17 -4.85 -5.60 0.55
CA ASP A 17 -4.04 -5.53 1.78
C ASP A 17 -3.64 -4.09 2.12
N VAL A 18 -3.19 -3.32 1.12
CA VAL A 18 -2.83 -1.90 1.30
C VAL A 18 -4.05 -1.06 1.69
N LYS A 19 -5.21 -1.31 1.08
CA LYS A 19 -6.43 -0.57 1.40
C LYS A 19 -6.89 -0.86 2.82
N THR A 20 -6.93 -2.13 3.22
CA THR A 20 -7.30 -2.55 4.58
C THR A 20 -6.35 -1.95 5.61
N TRP A 21 -5.04 -2.04 5.36
CA TRP A 21 -4.03 -1.42 6.21
C TRP A 21 -4.21 0.11 6.29
N PHE A 22 -4.46 0.79 5.16
CA PHE A 22 -4.62 2.24 5.13
C PHE A 22 -5.85 2.70 5.94
N GLU A 23 -6.97 1.99 5.84
CA GLU A 23 -8.18 2.34 6.61
C GLU A 23 -7.95 2.22 8.11
N TRP A 24 -7.26 1.17 8.56
CA TRP A 24 -6.85 1.03 9.95
C TRP A 24 -5.84 2.11 10.36
N ALA A 25 -4.75 2.27 9.60
CA ALA A 25 -3.69 3.21 9.91
C ALA A 25 -4.18 4.66 9.96
N ARG A 26 -5.17 5.02 9.13
CA ARG A 26 -5.82 6.33 9.16
C ARG A 26 -6.67 6.53 10.42
N LYS A 27 -7.38 5.50 10.90
CA LYS A 27 -8.15 5.56 12.16
C LYS A 27 -7.23 5.76 13.36
N GLU A 28 -6.09 5.07 13.37
CA GLU A 28 -5.04 5.21 14.40
C GLU A 28 -4.20 6.50 14.25
N ARG A 29 -4.50 7.35 13.25
CA ARG A 29 -3.74 8.57 12.90
C ARG A 29 -2.26 8.32 12.63
N ILE A 30 -1.89 7.13 12.15
CA ILE A 30 -0.54 6.79 11.70
C ILE A 30 -0.25 7.41 10.33
N VAL A 31 -1.29 7.54 9.49
CA VAL A 31 -1.22 8.18 8.16
C VAL A 31 -2.41 9.11 7.95
N LEU A 32 -2.21 10.18 7.17
CA LEU A 32 -3.25 11.13 6.78
C LEU A 32 -3.86 10.81 5.42
N ALA A 33 -3.00 10.52 4.44
CA ALA A 33 -3.38 10.28 3.05
C ALA A 33 -2.39 9.31 2.39
N MET A 34 -2.76 8.80 1.21
CA MET A 34 -1.87 8.04 0.36
C MET A 34 -2.01 8.45 -1.10
N SER A 35 -0.93 8.37 -1.85
CA SER A 35 -0.91 8.57 -3.30
C SER A 35 0.02 7.55 -3.95
N GLY A 36 -0.51 6.74 -4.86
CA GLY A 36 0.24 5.66 -5.49
C GLY A 36 0.79 4.67 -4.46
N ARG A 37 2.11 4.69 -4.23
CA ARG A 37 2.83 3.80 -3.30
C ARG A 37 3.35 4.53 -2.06
N VAL A 38 2.92 5.76 -1.83
CA VAL A 38 3.42 6.63 -0.76
C VAL A 38 2.28 6.94 0.22
N ALA A 39 2.57 6.89 1.51
CA ALA A 39 1.73 7.37 2.58
C ALA A 39 2.30 8.67 3.17
N TYR A 40 1.41 9.60 3.51
CA TYR A 40 1.75 10.87 4.14
C TYR A 40 1.47 10.76 5.65
N THR A 41 2.48 10.98 6.48
CA THR A 41 2.38 10.93 7.95
C THR A 41 1.80 12.24 8.50
N PRO A 42 1.30 12.24 9.76
CA PRO A 42 0.92 13.47 10.45
C PRO A 42 2.03 14.51 10.55
N ASP A 43 3.29 14.05 10.60
CA ASP A 43 4.48 14.91 10.67
C ASP A 43 4.86 15.53 9.32
N GLY A 44 4.10 15.24 8.26
CA GLY A 44 4.34 15.76 6.91
C GLY A 44 5.36 14.96 6.10
N GLU A 45 5.74 13.75 6.56
CA GLU A 45 6.68 12.90 5.84
C GLU A 45 5.96 12.08 4.76
N ALA A 46 6.66 11.85 3.65
CA ALA A 46 6.23 10.99 2.56
C ALA A 46 7.04 9.69 2.60
N VAL A 47 6.39 8.57 2.96
CA VAL A 47 7.05 7.27 3.18
C VAL A 47 6.43 6.20 2.29
N GLU A 48 7.22 5.27 1.78
CA GLU A 48 6.68 4.13 1.02
C GLU A 48 5.70 3.31 1.87
N ILE A 49 4.56 2.94 1.29
CA ILE A 49 3.52 2.16 1.97
C ILE A 49 4.08 0.84 2.50
N LYS A 50 4.97 0.16 1.76
CA LYS A 50 5.59 -1.09 2.21
C LYS A 50 6.42 -0.92 3.48
N GLU A 51 7.15 0.19 3.56
CA GLU A 51 7.95 0.53 4.74
C GLU A 51 7.02 0.85 5.92
N MET A 52 5.95 1.62 5.69
CA MET A 52 4.96 1.91 6.72
C MET A 52 4.24 0.65 7.22
N MET A 53 3.88 -0.28 6.34
CA MET A 53 3.30 -1.58 6.71
C MET A 53 4.26 -2.46 7.51
N ARG A 54 5.58 -2.31 7.30
CA ARG A 54 6.59 -3.01 8.09
C ARG A 54 6.75 -2.40 9.48
N ARG A 55 6.72 -1.07 9.59
CA ARG A 55 6.78 -0.34 10.87
C ARG A 55 5.52 -0.53 11.71
N TYR A 56 4.37 -0.53 11.04
CA TYR A 56 3.04 -0.61 11.62
C TYR A 56 2.26 -1.78 11.00
N PRO A 57 2.59 -3.02 11.37
CA PRO A 57 1.91 -4.19 10.84
C PRO A 57 0.47 -4.25 11.36
N TYR A 58 -0.49 -4.33 10.44
CA TYR A 58 -1.88 -4.60 10.78
C TYR A 58 -2.00 -6.06 11.25
N LYS A 59 -2.26 -6.27 12.54
CA LYS A 59 -2.57 -7.59 13.10
C LYS A 59 -4.09 -7.71 13.15
N HIS A 60 -4.64 -8.62 12.34
CA HIS A 60 -6.04 -9.00 12.38
C HIS A 60 -6.41 -9.56 13.77
#